data_AF-A0A536A439-F1
#
_entry.id   AF-A0A536A439-F1
#
_cell.length_a   1.000
_cell.length_b   1.000
_cell.length_c   1.000
_cell.angle_alpha   90.00
_cell.angle_beta   90.00
_cell.angle_gamma   90.00
#
_symmetry.space_group_name_H-M   'P 1'
#
loop_
_entity.id
_entity.type
_entity.pdbx_description
1 polymer ?
#
loop_
_entity_poly.entity_id
_entity_poly.type
_entity_poly.pdbx_seq_one_letter_code
_entity_poly.pdbx_strand_id
1 'polypeptide(L)'
;ELRGLRLALMHGRMPAKERDAVMRRFAAAEVDVLVATTVVEVGIDIPNATVMVVLGAERFGLAQLHQLRGRIGRGSERSYCVLVSDASDSERLAAMTAKKRDDDGREVPLDGFDL
;
A
#
# COMPACT_ATOMS: atom_id res chain seq x y z
N GLU A 1 18.27 -4.06 7.10
CA GLU A 1 17.20 -3.05 7.09
C GLU A 1 15.98 -3.40 7.95
N LEU A 2 15.21 -4.48 7.74
CA LEU A 2 14.05 -4.81 8.63
C LEU A 2 14.40 -5.61 9.91
N ARG A 3 15.65 -5.53 10.41
CA ARG A 3 16.07 -6.32 11.57
C ARG A 3 15.39 -5.81 12.83
N GLY A 4 14.90 -6.73 13.66
CA GLY A 4 14.22 -6.39 14.92
C GLY A 4 12.71 -6.12 14.80
N LEU A 5 12.14 -6.16 13.59
CA LEU A 5 10.70 -6.05 13.37
C LEU A 5 10.03 -7.43 13.31
N ARG A 6 8.77 -7.50 13.75
CA ARG A 6 7.94 -8.70 13.68
C ARG A 6 7.32 -8.79 12.29
N LEU A 7 7.74 -9.80 11.54
CA LEU A 7 7.33 -10.01 10.16
C LEU A 7 6.25 -11.09 10.06
N ALA A 8 5.33 -10.94 9.12
CA ALA A 8 4.44 -12.01 8.69
C ALA A 8 4.34 -12.09 7.17
N LEU A 9 4.05 -13.30 6.67
CA LEU A 9 3.86 -13.58 5.25
C LEU A 9 2.40 -13.91 4.99
N MET A 10 1.89 -13.47 3.84
CA MET A 10 0.57 -13.86 3.36
C MET A 10 0.56 -14.11 1.85
N HIS A 11 -0.05 -15.20 1.39
CA HIS A 11 -0.20 -15.46 -0.04
C HIS A 11 -1.48 -16.24 -0.36
N GLY A 12 -1.90 -16.21 -1.62
CA GLY A 12 -3.15 -16.82 -2.08
C GLY A 12 -3.30 -18.33 -1.81
N ARG A 13 -2.19 -19.07 -1.72
CA ARG A 13 -2.20 -20.52 -1.41
C ARG A 13 -2.38 -20.86 0.08
N MET A 14 -2.41 -19.88 0.99
CA MET A 14 -2.62 -20.15 2.41
C MET A 14 -4.10 -20.48 2.67
N PRO A 15 -4.41 -21.42 3.57
CA PRO A 15 -5.76 -21.63 4.07
C PRO A 15 -6.37 -20.34 4.62
N ALA A 16 -7.67 -20.13 4.39
CA ALA A 16 -8.38 -18.91 4.80
C ALA A 16 -8.19 -18.60 6.30
N LYS A 17 -8.33 -19.62 7.16
CA LYS A 17 -8.16 -19.49 8.61
C LYS A 17 -6.77 -18.95 9.00
N GLU A 18 -5.74 -19.30 8.25
CA GLU A 18 -4.37 -18.85 8.51
C GLU A 18 -4.19 -17.39 8.08
N ARG A 19 -4.73 -17.01 6.92
CA ARG A 19 -4.77 -15.60 6.46
C ARG A 19 -5.49 -14.73 7.49
N ASP A 20 -6.66 -15.15 7.98
CA ASP A 20 -7.43 -14.42 8.99
C ASP A 20 -6.68 -14.29 10.32
N ALA A 21 -5.88 -15.30 10.69
CA ALA A 21 -5.05 -15.23 11.88
C ALA A 21 -3.90 -14.22 11.72
N VAL A 22 -3.19 -14.25 10.58
CA VAL A 22 -2.14 -13.27 10.27
C VAL A 22 -2.70 -11.86 10.26
N MET A 23 -3.88 -11.67 9.65
CA MET A 23 -4.50 -10.35 9.57
C MET A 23 -4.94 -9.80 10.92
N ARG A 24 -5.49 -10.64 11.80
CA ARG A 24 -5.81 -10.22 13.18
C ARG A 24 -4.57 -9.78 13.94
N ARG A 25 -3.46 -10.53 13.82
CA ARG A 25 -2.19 -10.19 14.44
C ARG A 25 -1.63 -8.87 13.91
N PHE A 26 -1.74 -8.64 12.60
CA PHE A 26 -1.31 -7.37 12.00
C PHE A 26 -2.16 -6.19 12.47
N ALA A 27 -3.50 -6.34 12.50
CA ALA A 27 -4.39 -5.31 13.01
C ALA A 27 -4.18 -5.00 14.51
N ALA A 28 -3.83 -6.01 15.30
CA ALA A 28 -3.50 -5.88 16.73
C ALA A 28 -2.10 -5.34 17.00
N ALA A 29 -1.35 -4.92 15.97
CA ALA A 29 0.05 -4.51 16.08
C ALA A 29 0.94 -5.58 16.76
N GLU A 30 0.66 -6.87 16.53
CA GLU A 30 1.53 -7.99 16.88
C GLU A 30 2.55 -8.31 15.77
N VAL A 31 2.31 -7.77 14.59
CA VAL A 31 3.16 -7.84 13.40
C VAL A 31 3.38 -6.40 12.95
N ASP A 32 4.64 -6.02 12.74
CA ASP A 32 5.02 -4.68 12.31
C ASP A 32 4.99 -4.56 10.79
N VAL A 33 5.34 -5.64 10.08
CA VAL A 33 5.43 -5.66 8.61
C VAL A 33 4.78 -6.92 8.06
N LEU A 34 3.78 -6.72 7.20
CA LEU A 34 3.12 -7.78 6.44
C LEU A 34 3.63 -7.79 5.00
N VAL A 35 4.23 -8.89 4.58
CA VAL A 35 4.67 -9.10 3.20
C VAL A 35 3.68 -10.04 2.51
N ALA A 36 3.06 -9.57 1.43
CA ALA A 36 2.01 -10.33 0.76
C ALA A 36 2.12 -10.30 -0.77
N THR A 37 1.63 -11.36 -1.42
CA THR A 37 1.36 -11.34 -2.87
C THR A 37 -0.02 -10.74 -3.14
N THR A 38 -0.19 -10.14 -4.31
CA THR A 38 -1.41 -9.39 -4.68
C THR A 38 -2.65 -10.22 -4.95
N VAL A 39 -2.62 -11.53 -4.67
CA VAL A 39 -3.81 -12.41 -4.61
C VAL A 39 -4.60 -12.17 -3.32
N VAL A 40 -4.67 -10.92 -2.89
CA VAL A 40 -5.35 -10.46 -1.69
C VAL A 40 -6.43 -9.50 -2.17
N GLU A 41 -7.52 -10.10 -2.66
CA GLU A 41 -8.86 -9.48 -2.72
C GLU A 41 -9.42 -9.17 -1.32
N VAL A 42 -8.61 -9.25 -0.28
CA VAL A 42 -9.08 -9.02 1.07
C VAL A 42 -9.28 -7.51 1.21
N GLY A 43 -10.53 -7.10 1.36
CA GLY A 43 -10.95 -5.74 1.71
C GLY A 43 -10.46 -5.38 3.11
N ILE A 44 -9.14 -5.29 3.27
CA ILE A 44 -8.53 -4.95 4.54
C ILE A 44 -8.30 -3.45 4.51
N ASP A 45 -9.18 -2.76 5.21
CA ASP A 45 -8.90 -1.45 5.73
C ASP A 45 -7.96 -1.64 6.92
N ILE A 46 -6.73 -1.11 6.83
CA ILE A 46 -5.74 -1.19 7.91
C ILE A 46 -5.46 0.24 8.37
N PRO A 47 -6.27 0.79 9.29
CA PRO A 47 -6.18 2.19 9.68
C PRO A 47 -4.80 2.58 10.21
N ASN A 48 -4.12 1.63 10.85
CA ASN A 48 -2.80 1.83 11.46
C ASN A 48 -1.64 1.65 10.47
N ALA A 49 -1.88 1.19 9.24
CA ALA A 49 -0.82 1.06 8.25
C ALA A 49 -0.52 2.44 7.64
N THR A 50 0.70 2.92 7.87
CA THR A 50 1.17 4.22 7.38
C THR A 50 2.05 4.10 6.14
N VAL A 51 2.58 2.92 5.82
CA VAL A 51 3.47 2.70 4.68
C VAL A 51 3.02 1.49 3.87
N MET A 52 2.90 1.66 2.55
CA MET A 52 2.71 0.59 1.58
C MET A 52 3.87 0.59 0.59
N VAL A 53 4.36 -0.60 0.23
CA VAL A 53 5.35 -0.76 -0.83
C VAL A 53 4.80 -1.76 -1.86
N VAL A 54 4.64 -1.31 -3.11
CA VAL A 54 4.20 -2.15 -4.23
C VAL A 54 5.41 -2.47 -5.09
N LEU A 55 5.86 -3.74 -5.02
CA LEU A 55 6.95 -4.24 -5.86
C LEU A 55 6.42 -4.68 -7.23
N GLY A 56 7.11 -4.29 -8.30
CA GLY A 56 6.70 -4.58 -9.67
C GLY A 56 5.41 -3.84 -10.06
N ALA A 57 5.34 -2.55 -9.72
CA ALA A 57 4.14 -1.72 -9.91
C ALA A 57 3.67 -1.67 -11.38
N GLU A 58 4.55 -1.88 -12.35
CA GLU A 58 4.24 -1.97 -13.78
C GLU A 58 3.33 -3.14 -14.16
N ARG A 59 3.15 -4.13 -13.26
CA ARG A 59 2.27 -5.28 -13.49
C ARG A 59 0.82 -5.00 -13.14
N PHE A 60 0.54 -3.87 -12.49
CA PHE A 60 -0.80 -3.50 -12.02
C PHE A 60 -1.42 -2.42 -12.90
N GLY A 61 -2.72 -2.52 -13.12
CA GLY A 61 -3.51 -1.44 -13.73
C GLY A 61 -3.65 -0.24 -12.78
N LEU A 62 -3.97 0.94 -13.34
CA LEU A 62 -4.09 2.19 -12.58
C LEU A 62 -5.14 2.08 -11.46
N ALA A 63 -6.30 1.52 -11.80
CA ALA A 63 -7.38 1.30 -10.84
C ALA A 63 -6.96 0.35 -9.70
N GLN A 64 -6.17 -0.70 -10.01
CA GLN A 64 -5.68 -1.64 -9.00
C GLN A 64 -4.68 -0.95 -8.05
N LEU A 65 -3.80 -0.11 -8.57
CA LEU A 65 -2.85 0.66 -7.75
C LEU A 65 -3.58 1.65 -6.81
N HIS A 66 -4.60 2.35 -7.30
CA HIS A 66 -5.44 3.20 -6.45
C HIS A 66 -6.19 2.40 -5.38
N GLN A 67 -6.73 1.23 -5.74
CA GLN A 67 -7.40 0.35 -4.78
C GLN A 67 -6.46 -0.19 -3.71
N LEU A 68 -5.23 -0.59 -4.09
CA LEU A 68 -4.20 -1.03 -3.14
C LEU A 68 -3.83 0.11 -2.19
N ARG A 69 -3.53 1.29 -2.73
CA ARG A 69 -3.19 2.48 -1.93
C ARG A 69 -4.31 2.85 -0.97
N GLY A 70 -5.58 2.79 -1.39
CA GLY A 70 -6.74 3.16 -0.57
C GLY A 70 -6.98 2.28 0.67
N ARG A 71 -6.16 1.24 0.89
CA ARG A 71 -6.18 0.37 2.08
C ARG A 71 -5.32 0.87 3.24
N ILE A 72 -4.49 1.88 3.01
CA ILE A 72 -3.64 2.49 4.04
C ILE A 72 -4.01 3.97 4.25
N GLY A 73 -3.49 4.57 5.32
CA GLY A 73 -3.62 6.01 5.57
C GLY A 73 -5.03 6.51 5.87
N ARG A 74 -5.78 5.72 6.64
CA ARG A 74 -7.09 6.15 7.16
C ARG A 74 -7.03 6.78 8.56
N GLY A 75 -5.86 6.73 9.21
CA GLY A 75 -5.60 7.44 10.45
C GLY A 75 -5.26 8.92 10.22
N SER A 76 -5.00 9.64 11.32
CA SER A 76 -4.51 11.02 11.31
C SER A 76 -3.05 11.15 10.88
N GLU A 77 -2.32 10.03 10.89
CA GLU A 77 -0.89 10.00 10.59
C GLU A 77 -0.63 10.10 9.09
N ARG A 78 0.44 10.83 8.74
CA ARG A 78 0.89 10.93 7.36
C ARG A 78 1.28 9.56 6.84
N SER A 79 0.80 9.23 5.65
CA SER A 79 0.98 7.91 5.03
C SER A 79 1.69 8.01 3.69
N TYR A 80 2.46 6.98 3.35
CA TYR A 80 3.26 6.90 2.14
C TYR A 80 2.94 5.62 1.37
N CYS A 81 2.89 5.72 0.04
CA CYS A 81 2.83 4.54 -0.81
C CYS A 81 3.98 4.56 -1.83
N VAL A 82 4.89 3.61 -1.72
CA VAL A 82 6.08 3.54 -2.58
C VAL A 82 5.80 2.55 -3.70
N LEU A 83 5.91 3.03 -4.95
CA LEU A 83 5.78 2.19 -6.14
C LEU A 83 7.18 1.86 -6.66
N VAL A 84 7.56 0.59 -6.60
CA VAL A 84 8.84 0.10 -7.12
C VAL A 84 8.60 -0.57 -8.46
N SER A 85 9.28 -0.11 -9.50
CA SER A 85 9.11 -0.60 -10.85
C SER A 85 10.43 -0.64 -11.60
N ASP A 86 10.59 -1.63 -12.48
CA ASP A 86 11.69 -1.70 -13.45
C ASP A 86 11.38 -0.92 -14.75
N ALA A 87 10.16 -0.41 -14.90
CA ALA A 87 9.77 0.40 -16.06
C ALA A 87 10.22 1.85 -15.86
N SER A 88 11.13 2.33 -16.72
CA SER A 88 11.62 3.73 -16.67
C SER A 88 10.55 4.76 -17.03
N ASP A 89 9.67 4.43 -17.98
CA ASP A 89 8.71 5.36 -18.59
C ASP A 89 7.30 4.77 -18.63
N SER A 90 6.64 4.71 -17.49
CA SER A 90 5.24 4.30 -17.41
C SER A 90 4.33 5.50 -17.18
N GLU A 91 3.63 5.96 -18.23
CA GLU A 91 2.59 7.00 -18.12
C GLU A 91 1.57 6.69 -17.02
N ARG A 92 1.26 5.40 -16.86
CA ARG A 92 0.33 4.91 -15.84
C ARG A 92 0.88 5.08 -14.42
N LEU A 93 2.16 4.81 -14.19
CA LEU A 93 2.78 5.06 -12.88
C LEU A 93 2.95 6.55 -12.64
N ALA A 94 3.30 7.33 -13.67
CA ALA A 94 3.33 8.78 -13.59
C ALA A 94 1.97 9.36 -13.19
N ALA A 95 0.88 8.82 -13.72
CA ALA A 95 -0.48 9.22 -13.36
C ALA A 95 -0.80 9.02 -11.86
N MET A 96 -0.19 8.05 -11.18
CA MET A 96 -0.35 7.87 -9.74
C MET A 96 0.25 9.04 -8.92
N THR A 97 1.25 9.74 -9.48
CA THR A 97 1.96 10.86 -8.83
C THR A 97 1.47 12.24 -9.28
N ALA A 98 0.37 12.29 -10.05
CA ALA A 98 -0.14 13.55 -10.58
C ALA A 98 -0.44 14.56 -9.46
N LYS A 99 -0.08 15.82 -9.69
CA LYS A 99 -0.27 16.92 -8.74
C LYS A 99 -1.26 17.95 -9.29
N LYS A 100 -1.94 18.65 -8.39
CA LYS A 100 -2.75 19.83 -8.69
C LYS A 100 -2.25 21.02 -7.88
N ARG A 101 -2.65 22.24 -8.26
CA ARG A 101 -2.49 23.41 -7.39
C ARG A 101 -3.67 23.51 -6.43
N ASP A 102 -3.38 23.78 -5.15
CA ASP A 102 -4.39 24.17 -4.17
C ASP A 102 -4.75 25.66 -4.32
N ASP A 103 -5.72 26.12 -3.52
CA ASP A 103 -6.19 27.51 -3.53
C ASP A 103 -5.10 28.51 -3.10
N ASP A 104 -4.07 28.04 -2.38
CA ASP A 104 -2.89 28.80 -1.98
C ASP A 104 -1.76 28.75 -3.04
N GLY A 105 -1.99 28.10 -4.19
CA GLY A 105 -1.06 27.97 -5.31
C GLY A 105 0.07 26.95 -5.10
N ARG A 106 0.04 26.14 -4.04
CA ARG A 106 1.01 25.08 -3.75
C ARG A 106 0.68 23.83 -4.57
N GLU A 107 1.71 23.09 -4.99
CA GLU A 107 1.52 21.79 -5.64
C GLU A 107 1.25 20.70 -4.60
N VAL A 108 0.07 20.10 -4.66
CA VAL A 108 -0.36 19.00 -3.79
C VAL A 108 -0.70 17.77 -4.63
N PRO A 109 -0.55 16.54 -4.09
CA PRO A 109 -1.00 15.34 -4.78
C PRO A 109 -2.47 15.45 -5.17
N LEU A 110 -2.81 15.05 -6.40
CA LEU A 110 -4.16 15.15 -6.95
C LEU A 110 -5.18 14.42 -6.07
N ASP A 111 -4.76 13.33 -5.46
CA ASP A 111 -5.58 12.43 -4.63
C ASP A 111 -5.19 12.43 -3.14
N GLY A 112 -4.37 13.40 -2.71
CA GLY A 112 -4.01 13.63 -1.32
C GLY A 112 -3.04 12.60 -0.70
N PHE A 113 -2.48 11.68 -1.48
CA PHE A 113 -1.44 10.75 -1.01
C PHE A 113 -0.07 11.15 -1.50
N ASP A 114 0.91 11.16 -0.59
CA ASP A 114 2.31 11.27 -0.97
C ASP A 114 2.84 9.89 -1.41
N LEU A 115 3.43 9.86 -2.60
CA LEU A 115 4.17 8.72 -3.15
C LEU A 115 5.68 8.99 -3.09
#